data_AF-V9LDN4-F1
#
_entry.id   AF-V9LDN4-F1
#
_cell.length_a   1.000
_cell.length_b   1.000
_cell.length_c   1.000
_cell.angle_alpha   90.00
_cell.angle_beta   90.00
_cell.angle_gamma   90.00
#
_symmetry.space_group_name_H-M   'P 1'
#
loop_
_entity.id
_entity.type
_entity.pdbx_description
1 polymer ?
#
loop_
_entity_poly.entity_id
_entity_poly.type
_entity_poly.pdbx_seq_one_letter_code
_entity_poly.pdbx_strand_id
1 'polypeptide(L)'
;GAYSPLSQPGPGLGPRVIADGDHVVLKRGEVFKAVHVQRKRKIIFEKQWFYLDNAIGQRFGATFEVSSGGVLQPVKAKMEESGKEMNKAGIDNRNIVDDGKSQKLSRDDIEALKEQGLKGQDIVQHLIENSTTFRDKTGFAQEKYIQKKKKKYEAIITILKPTARIMAMMYHSREPGKICFLRYDTLAQMLSLGNIHAGCKVIVAETCAGLVLGAVMERLGGFGSVVHMYPGNMPARTATDNFGFPKLFYDHL
;
A
#
# COMPACT_ATOMS: atom_id res chain seq x y z
N GLY A 1 -0.82 19.13 48.30
CA GLY A 1 -1.18 19.89 47.09
C GLY A 1 0.04 20.07 46.24
N ALA A 2 0.03 19.55 45.01
CA ALA A 2 0.83 20.00 43.88
C ALA A 2 0.27 19.27 42.66
N TYR A 3 -0.66 19.94 41.95
CA TYR A 3 -1.13 19.47 40.65
C TYR A 3 0.01 19.64 39.65
N SER A 4 0.52 18.53 39.11
CA SER A 4 1.35 18.56 37.89
C SER A 4 0.54 19.16 36.76
N PRO A 5 1.07 20.13 35.99
CA PRO A 5 0.36 20.66 34.85
C PRO A 5 0.23 19.57 33.78
N LEU A 6 -1.02 19.30 33.39
CA LEU A 6 -1.36 18.52 32.22
C LEU A 6 -0.50 19.01 31.04
N SER A 7 0.27 18.09 30.47
CA SER A 7 1.00 18.30 29.23
C SER A 7 0.06 18.86 28.17
N GLN A 8 0.49 19.95 27.54
CA GLN A 8 -0.27 20.61 26.49
C GLN A 8 -0.67 19.59 25.40
N PRO A 9 -1.90 19.66 24.86
CA PRO A 9 -2.27 18.85 23.72
C PRO A 9 -1.32 19.16 22.55
N GLY A 10 -0.71 18.12 22.00
CA GLY A 10 0.22 18.20 20.87
C GLY A 10 -0.39 18.88 19.63
N PRO A 11 0.44 19.24 18.64
CA PRO A 11 0.03 20.10 17.54
C PRO A 11 -1.08 19.46 16.69
N GLY A 12 -2.23 20.12 16.64
CA GLY A 12 -3.21 20.09 15.57
C GLY A 12 -4.21 18.92 15.57
N LEU A 13 -5.44 19.19 16.02
CA LEU A 13 -6.66 18.36 15.86
C LEU A 13 -7.16 18.22 14.40
N GLY A 14 -6.30 18.50 13.41
CA GLY A 14 -6.60 18.28 11.99
C GLY A 14 -6.19 16.88 11.53
N PRO A 15 -6.81 16.32 10.48
CA PRO A 15 -6.37 15.05 9.92
C PRO A 15 -4.92 15.20 9.42
N ARG A 16 -4.00 14.39 9.98
CA ARG A 16 -2.58 14.38 9.56
C ARG A 16 -2.49 14.16 8.05
N VAL A 17 -1.91 15.12 7.36
CA VAL A 17 -1.60 15.05 5.93
C VAL A 17 -0.19 14.54 5.71
N ILE A 18 0.10 14.07 4.49
CA ILE A 18 1.42 13.66 4.06
C ILE A 18 2.31 14.90 3.95
N ALA A 19 3.47 14.87 4.59
CA ALA A 19 4.47 15.93 4.55
C ALA A 19 5.78 15.46 3.89
N ASP A 20 6.61 16.43 3.48
CA ASP A 20 8.01 16.15 3.13
C ASP A 20 8.74 15.61 4.36
N GLY A 21 9.57 14.58 4.19
CA GLY A 21 10.23 13.88 5.28
C GLY A 21 9.37 12.81 6.00
N ASP A 22 8.11 12.61 5.61
CA ASP A 22 7.32 11.52 6.19
C ASP A 22 7.80 10.16 5.67
N HIS A 23 7.81 9.16 6.55
CA HIS A 23 7.82 7.76 6.14
C HIS A 23 6.40 7.34 5.74
N VAL A 24 6.26 6.72 4.57
CA VAL A 24 4.96 6.30 4.01
C VAL A 24 5.07 4.92 3.38
N VAL A 25 3.92 4.26 3.20
CA VAL A 25 3.84 2.98 2.47
C VAL A 25 3.00 3.15 1.21
N LEU A 26 3.60 2.87 0.07
CA LEU A 26 2.92 2.79 -1.22
C LEU A 26 2.18 1.46 -1.32
N LYS A 27 0.91 1.48 -1.74
CA LYS A 27 0.10 0.29 -2.00
C LYS A 27 -0.41 0.30 -3.44
N ARG A 28 -0.28 -0.82 -4.14
CA ARG A 28 -0.96 -1.11 -5.42
C ARG A 28 -1.51 -2.53 -5.39
N GLY A 29 -2.84 -2.67 -5.37
CA GLY A 29 -3.47 -3.97 -5.07
C GLY A 29 -2.97 -4.50 -3.73
N GLU A 30 -2.42 -5.71 -3.72
CA GLU A 30 -1.84 -6.35 -2.51
C GLU A 30 -0.32 -6.13 -2.36
N VAL A 31 0.29 -5.31 -3.22
CA VAL A 31 1.73 -5.03 -3.17
C VAL A 31 1.99 -3.76 -2.36
N PHE A 32 2.97 -3.82 -1.45
CA PHE A 32 3.34 -2.73 -0.57
C PHE A 32 4.83 -2.37 -0.72
N LYS A 33 5.17 -1.10 -0.53
CA LYS A 33 6.57 -0.63 -0.47
C LYS A 33 6.71 0.60 0.43
N ALA A 34 7.51 0.50 1.48
CA ALA A 34 7.87 1.62 2.34
C ALA A 34 8.87 2.54 1.62
N VAL A 35 8.65 3.84 1.73
CA VAL A 35 9.48 4.90 1.15
C VAL A 35 9.50 6.13 2.06
N HIS A 36 10.52 6.96 1.90
CA HIS A 36 10.64 8.26 2.55
C HIS A 36 10.23 9.34 1.54
N VAL A 37 9.27 10.20 1.92
CA VAL A 37 8.80 11.30 1.09
C VAL A 37 9.90 12.35 1.01
N GLN A 38 10.37 12.62 -0.21
CA GLN A 38 11.36 13.65 -0.49
C GLN A 38 11.01 14.32 -1.81
N ARG A 39 10.93 15.64 -1.81
CA ARG A 39 10.71 16.44 -3.03
C ARG A 39 11.74 16.10 -4.12
N LYS A 40 11.27 16.05 -5.37
CA LYS A 40 12.10 15.79 -6.57
C LYS A 40 12.87 14.45 -6.52
N ARG A 41 12.51 13.52 -5.64
CA ARG A 41 13.09 12.18 -5.61
C ARG A 41 12.30 11.21 -6.47
N LYS A 42 12.99 10.61 -7.44
CA LYS A 42 12.42 9.55 -8.29
C LYS A 42 12.25 8.26 -7.48
N ILE A 43 11.02 7.75 -7.42
CA ILE A 43 10.67 6.48 -6.78
C ILE A 43 10.25 5.49 -7.87
N ILE A 44 10.70 4.24 -7.75
CA ILE A 44 10.27 3.14 -8.62
C ILE A 44 9.36 2.19 -7.82
N PHE A 45 8.17 1.90 -8.33
CA PHE A 45 7.23 0.97 -7.73
C PHE A 45 6.38 0.29 -8.82
N GLU A 46 6.26 -1.04 -8.77
CA GLU A 46 5.49 -1.83 -9.75
C GLU A 46 5.76 -1.47 -11.23
N LYS A 47 7.05 -1.41 -11.59
CA LYS A 47 7.57 -1.09 -12.94
C LYS A 47 7.28 0.33 -13.44
N GLN A 48 6.77 1.21 -12.59
CA GLN A 48 6.58 2.63 -12.89
C GLN A 48 7.51 3.47 -12.04
N TRP A 49 7.88 4.64 -12.57
CA TRP A 49 8.62 5.64 -11.84
C TRP A 49 7.79 6.92 -11.69
N PHE A 50 7.91 7.59 -10.55
CA PHE A 50 7.17 8.82 -10.26
C PHE A 50 7.81 9.62 -9.11
N TYR A 51 7.30 10.82 -8.89
CA TYR A 51 7.65 11.73 -7.81
C TYR A 51 6.50 11.85 -6.80
N LEU A 52 6.83 11.97 -5.51
CA LEU A 52 5.85 12.10 -4.43
C LEU A 52 5.44 13.55 -4.16
N ASP A 53 5.97 14.52 -4.89
CA ASP A 53 5.73 15.96 -4.69
C ASP A 53 4.24 16.31 -4.64
N ASN A 54 3.43 15.73 -5.52
CA ASN A 54 1.98 15.98 -5.57
C ASN A 54 1.17 15.25 -4.48
N ALA A 55 1.79 14.33 -3.74
CA ALA A 55 1.17 13.69 -2.58
C ALA A 55 1.26 14.55 -1.31
N ILE A 56 2.22 15.48 -1.25
CA ILE A 56 2.40 16.37 -0.12
C ILE A 56 1.16 17.25 0.04
N GLY A 57 0.65 17.36 1.26
CA GLY A 57 -0.59 18.05 1.60
C GLY A 57 -1.87 17.23 1.41
N GLN A 58 -1.78 16.03 0.81
CA GLN A 58 -2.92 15.11 0.72
C GLN A 58 -3.05 14.26 1.99
N ARG A 59 -4.25 13.74 2.27
CA ARG A 59 -4.48 12.85 3.41
C ARG A 59 -3.86 11.46 3.16
N PHE A 60 -3.42 10.81 4.22
CA PHE A 60 -3.13 9.38 4.16
C PHE A 60 -4.37 8.60 3.71
N GLY A 61 -4.16 7.61 2.84
CA GLY A 61 -5.24 6.89 2.15
C GLY A 61 -5.64 7.49 0.81
N ALA A 62 -5.13 8.66 0.43
CA ALA A 62 -5.35 9.21 -0.90
C ALA A 62 -4.78 8.29 -1.99
N THR A 63 -5.49 8.23 -3.11
CA THR A 63 -5.15 7.42 -4.28
C THR A 63 -4.70 8.31 -5.44
N PHE A 64 -3.79 7.79 -6.25
CA PHE A 64 -3.14 8.52 -7.33
C PHE A 64 -2.97 7.64 -8.57
N GLU A 65 -3.05 8.26 -9.73
CA GLU A 65 -2.58 7.69 -11.00
C GLU A 65 -1.27 8.36 -11.40
N VAL A 66 -0.38 7.59 -12.02
CA VAL A 66 0.88 8.11 -12.58
C VAL A 66 0.61 8.60 -13.99
N SER A 67 0.72 9.90 -14.23
CA SER A 67 0.65 10.49 -15.57
C SER A 67 2.01 10.48 -16.29
N SER A 68 2.02 10.88 -17.56
CA SER A 68 3.26 11.13 -18.31
C SER A 68 4.23 12.00 -17.52
N GLY A 69 5.52 11.66 -17.57
CA GLY A 69 6.56 12.36 -16.81
C GLY A 69 6.65 12.01 -15.32
N GLY A 70 5.94 10.98 -14.86
CA GLY A 70 6.05 10.49 -13.48
C GLY A 70 5.38 11.39 -12.44
N VAL A 71 4.41 12.19 -12.87
CA VAL A 71 3.63 13.08 -11.99
C VAL A 71 2.45 12.30 -11.41
N LEU A 72 2.24 12.39 -10.10
CA LEU A 72 1.07 11.80 -9.44
C LEU A 72 -0.13 12.73 -9.55
N GLN A 73 -1.24 12.20 -10.07
CA GLN A 73 -2.52 12.90 -10.17
C GLN A 73 -3.50 12.29 -9.16
N PRO A 74 -4.05 13.08 -8.22
CA PRO A 74 -5.04 12.59 -7.27
C PRO A 74 -6.27 12.02 -7.99
N VAL A 75 -6.66 10.80 -7.62
CA VAL A 75 -7.91 10.21 -8.11
C VAL A 75 -9.01 10.59 -7.13
N LYS A 76 -9.96 11.42 -7.58
CA LYS A 76 -11.17 11.65 -6.79
C LYS A 76 -11.93 10.33 -6.70
N ALA A 77 -12.42 9.99 -5.51
CA ALA A 77 -13.34 8.88 -5.36
C ALA A 77 -14.58 9.20 -6.20
N LYS A 78 -14.71 8.54 -7.36
CA LYS A 78 -16.01 8.47 -8.02
C LYS A 78 -16.88 7.65 -7.07
N MET A 79 -17.98 8.24 -6.57
CA MET A 79 -19.09 7.42 -6.10
C MET A 79 -19.34 6.42 -7.21
N GLU A 80 -19.34 5.13 -6.89
CA GLU A 80 -19.73 4.10 -7.83
C GLU A 80 -21.19 4.39 -8.22
N GLU A 81 -21.40 5.20 -9.25
CA GLU A 81 -22.46 4.91 -10.19
C GLU A 81 -22.04 3.60 -10.87
N SER A 82 -22.25 2.49 -10.17
CA SER A 82 -22.50 1.22 -10.83
C SER A 82 -23.85 1.39 -11.53
N GLY A 83 -23.87 2.19 -12.60
CA GLY A 83 -24.90 2.13 -13.60
C GLY A 83 -24.90 0.68 -14.05
N LYS A 84 -25.92 -0.04 -13.61
CA LYS A 84 -26.29 -1.37 -14.10
C LYS A 84 -26.58 -1.26 -15.59
N GLU A 85 -25.54 -1.16 -16.42
CA GLU A 85 -25.69 -1.73 -17.74
C GLU A 85 -25.66 -3.23 -17.53
N MET A 86 -26.86 -3.83 -17.54
CA MET A 86 -27.02 -5.25 -17.74
C MET A 86 -26.44 -5.58 -19.12
N ASN A 87 -25.11 -5.69 -19.19
CA ASN A 87 -24.46 -6.32 -20.32
C ASN A 87 -25.09 -7.71 -20.44
N LYS A 88 -25.67 -8.00 -21.62
CA LYS A 88 -26.14 -9.35 -21.94
C LYS A 88 -25.00 -10.31 -21.61
N ALA A 89 -25.25 -11.20 -20.66
CA ALA A 89 -24.30 -12.21 -20.22
C ALA A 89 -24.80 -13.58 -20.68
N GLY A 90 -23.87 -14.42 -21.10
CA GLY A 90 -24.16 -15.82 -21.40
C GLY A 90 -24.47 -16.61 -20.13
N ILE A 91 -25.01 -17.82 -20.31
CA ILE A 91 -25.32 -18.74 -19.21
C ILE A 91 -24.18 -19.73 -18.99
N ASP A 92 -23.52 -20.16 -20.06
CA ASP A 92 -22.43 -21.13 -20.03
C ASP A 92 -21.39 -20.84 -21.11
N ASN A 93 -20.33 -21.65 -21.14
CA ASN A 93 -19.20 -21.52 -22.05
C ASN A 93 -19.18 -22.61 -23.15
N ARG A 94 -20.27 -23.34 -23.39
CA ARG A 94 -20.26 -24.54 -24.28
C ARG A 94 -19.87 -24.22 -25.73
N ASN A 95 -20.14 -22.98 -26.17
CA ASN A 95 -19.85 -22.48 -27.51
C ASN A 95 -18.64 -21.53 -27.56
N ILE A 96 -17.95 -21.30 -26.43
CA ILE A 96 -16.76 -20.45 -26.40
C ILE A 96 -15.55 -21.30 -26.79
N VAL A 97 -14.92 -20.95 -27.90
CA VAL A 97 -13.71 -21.63 -28.41
C VAL A 97 -12.49 -20.76 -28.14
N ASP A 98 -11.40 -21.36 -27.64
CA ASP A 98 -10.11 -20.70 -27.49
C ASP A 98 -9.33 -20.75 -28.80
N ASP A 99 -9.67 -19.85 -29.72
CA ASP A 99 -9.07 -19.72 -31.04
C ASP A 99 -7.85 -18.78 -31.09
N GLY A 100 -7.51 -18.15 -29.96
CA GLY A 100 -6.48 -17.11 -29.87
C GLY A 100 -6.83 -15.79 -30.56
N LYS A 101 -8.03 -15.64 -31.16
CA LYS A 101 -8.47 -14.49 -31.96
C LYS A 101 -9.64 -13.73 -31.33
N SER A 102 -10.01 -14.10 -30.10
CA SER A 102 -11.07 -13.46 -29.32
C SER A 102 -10.86 -11.97 -29.00
N GLN A 103 -9.62 -11.47 -29.07
CA GLN A 103 -9.28 -10.06 -28.86
C GLN A 103 -8.80 -9.47 -30.19
N LYS A 104 -9.50 -8.43 -30.67
CA LYS A 104 -9.19 -7.80 -31.96
C LYS A 104 -8.02 -6.81 -31.89
N LEU A 105 -7.71 -6.27 -30.71
CA LEU A 105 -6.55 -5.39 -30.52
C LEU A 105 -5.27 -6.21 -30.35
N SER A 106 -4.25 -5.86 -31.13
CA SER A 106 -2.91 -6.43 -30.99
C SER A 106 -2.18 -5.87 -29.76
N ARG A 107 -1.01 -6.42 -29.47
CA ARG A 107 -0.15 -5.89 -28.40
C ARG A 107 0.31 -4.47 -28.73
N ASP A 108 0.68 -4.23 -29.98
CA ASP A 108 1.23 -2.94 -30.44
C ASP A 108 0.16 -1.86 -30.39
N ASP A 109 -1.10 -2.18 -30.73
CA ASP A 109 -2.23 -1.26 -30.57
C ASP A 109 -2.41 -0.83 -29.10
N ILE A 110 -2.29 -1.78 -28.16
CA ILE A 110 -2.42 -1.50 -26.73
C ILE A 110 -1.25 -0.66 -26.21
N GLU A 111 -0.04 -0.85 -26.74
CA GLU A 111 1.13 -0.02 -26.41
C GLU A 111 0.94 1.40 -26.96
N ALA A 112 0.46 1.56 -28.20
CA ALA A 112 0.14 2.85 -28.78
C ALA A 112 -0.92 3.62 -27.97
N LEU A 113 -1.98 2.95 -27.49
CA LEU A 113 -2.98 3.60 -26.61
C LEU A 113 -2.36 4.13 -25.32
N LYS A 114 -1.36 3.43 -24.75
CA LYS A 114 -0.65 3.91 -23.55
C LYS A 114 0.27 5.09 -23.86
N GLU A 115 0.95 5.07 -25.00
CA GLU A 115 1.84 6.15 -25.44
C GLU A 115 1.07 7.44 -25.73
N GLN A 116 -0.15 7.32 -26.25
CA GLN A 116 -1.10 8.43 -26.41
C GLN A 116 -1.61 9.00 -25.08
N GLY A 117 -1.29 8.35 -23.95
CA GLY A 117 -1.66 8.81 -22.62
C GLY A 117 -3.12 8.52 -22.24
N LEU A 118 -3.78 7.56 -22.90
CA LEU A 118 -5.13 7.14 -22.50
C LEU A 118 -5.11 6.60 -21.06
N LYS A 119 -6.20 6.86 -20.33
CA LYS A 119 -6.33 6.39 -18.96
C LYS A 119 -6.55 4.88 -18.95
N GLY A 120 -6.16 4.24 -17.85
CA GLY A 120 -6.33 2.81 -17.66
C GLY A 120 -7.78 2.35 -17.84
N GLN A 121 -8.74 3.15 -17.38
CA GLN A 121 -10.18 2.88 -17.52
C GLN A 121 -10.59 2.80 -19.00
N ASP A 122 -10.12 3.74 -19.82
CA ASP A 122 -10.45 3.80 -21.25
C ASP A 122 -9.84 2.61 -22.00
N ILE A 123 -8.61 2.20 -21.64
CA ILE A 123 -7.98 1.00 -22.21
C ILE A 123 -8.78 -0.26 -21.86
N VAL A 124 -9.29 -0.37 -20.62
CA VAL A 124 -10.13 -1.50 -20.21
C VAL A 124 -11.41 -1.54 -21.04
N GLN A 125 -12.05 -0.39 -21.27
CA GLN A 125 -13.26 -0.29 -22.07
C GLN A 125 -13.00 -0.71 -23.53
N HIS A 126 -11.93 -0.21 -24.16
CA HIS A 126 -11.55 -0.62 -25.51
C HIS A 126 -11.29 -2.13 -25.62
N LEU A 127 -10.68 -2.74 -24.60
CA LEU A 127 -10.44 -4.18 -24.55
C LEU A 127 -11.71 -5.02 -24.37
N ILE A 128 -12.77 -4.44 -23.79
CA ILE A 128 -14.08 -5.08 -23.65
C ILE A 128 -14.81 -5.02 -24.99
N GLU A 129 -14.87 -3.84 -25.60
CA GLU A 129 -15.53 -3.60 -26.89
C GLU A 129 -14.93 -4.40 -28.04
N ASN A 130 -13.61 -4.62 -27.99
CA ASN A 130 -12.88 -5.40 -28.99
C ASN A 130 -12.75 -6.90 -28.66
N SER A 131 -13.45 -7.39 -27.63
CA SER A 131 -13.49 -8.82 -27.31
C SER A 131 -14.75 -9.47 -27.87
N THR A 132 -14.59 -10.36 -28.84
CA THR A 132 -15.72 -11.07 -29.49
C THR A 132 -16.49 -11.96 -28.51
N THR A 133 -15.79 -12.58 -27.57
CA THR A 133 -16.36 -13.52 -26.60
C THR A 133 -16.85 -12.87 -25.30
N PHE A 134 -16.72 -11.55 -25.12
CA PHE A 134 -17.05 -10.94 -23.83
C PHE A 134 -18.55 -11.02 -23.49
N ARG A 135 -19.42 -10.80 -24.47
CA ARG A 135 -20.88 -10.87 -24.28
C ARG A 135 -21.37 -12.31 -24.02
N ASP A 136 -20.69 -13.29 -24.58
CA ASP A 136 -21.04 -14.71 -24.40
C ASP A 136 -20.58 -15.27 -23.05
N LYS A 137 -19.71 -14.55 -22.32
CA LYS A 137 -19.30 -14.94 -20.98
C LYS A 137 -20.44 -14.77 -19.98
N THR A 138 -20.41 -15.63 -18.96
CA THR A 138 -21.25 -15.48 -17.77
C THR A 138 -20.93 -14.19 -17.02
N GLY A 139 -21.88 -13.68 -16.23
CA GLY A 139 -21.69 -12.44 -15.46
C GLY A 139 -20.44 -12.49 -14.57
N PHE A 140 -20.21 -13.61 -13.88
CA PHE A 140 -18.98 -13.82 -13.09
C PHE A 140 -17.71 -13.82 -13.95
N ALA A 141 -17.75 -14.39 -15.15
CA ALA A 141 -16.61 -14.41 -16.06
C ALA A 141 -16.34 -13.03 -16.68
N GLN A 142 -17.38 -12.24 -16.96
CA GLN A 142 -17.26 -10.84 -17.36
C GLN A 142 -16.61 -10.00 -16.26
N GLU A 143 -17.10 -10.09 -15.03
CA GLU A 143 -16.55 -9.36 -13.89
C GLU A 143 -15.10 -9.77 -13.60
N LYS A 144 -14.81 -11.09 -13.59
CA LYS A 144 -13.43 -11.60 -13.48
C LYS A 144 -12.52 -11.07 -14.58
N TYR A 145 -13.01 -10.97 -15.81
CA TYR A 145 -12.26 -10.38 -16.92
C TYR A 145 -11.98 -8.90 -16.69
N ILE A 146 -13.02 -8.11 -16.34
CA ILE A 146 -12.89 -6.68 -16.05
C ILE A 146 -11.86 -6.47 -14.93
N GLN A 147 -12.00 -7.15 -13.80
CA GLN A 147 -11.09 -7.02 -12.66
C GLN A 147 -9.63 -7.35 -13.03
N LYS A 148 -9.42 -8.39 -13.85
CA LYS A 148 -8.08 -8.73 -14.37
C LYS A 148 -7.50 -7.61 -15.23
N LYS A 149 -8.32 -6.96 -16.06
CA LYS A 149 -7.88 -5.84 -16.91
C LYS A 149 -7.65 -4.57 -16.09
N LYS A 150 -8.57 -4.19 -15.20
CA LYS A 150 -8.39 -3.06 -14.26
C LYS A 150 -7.10 -3.19 -13.48
N LYS A 151 -6.84 -4.33 -12.84
CA LYS A 151 -5.57 -4.58 -12.10
C LYS A 151 -4.31 -4.35 -12.94
N LYS A 152 -4.36 -4.62 -14.25
CA LYS A 152 -3.23 -4.47 -15.18
C LYS A 152 -3.07 -3.03 -15.67
N TYR A 153 -4.17 -2.35 -16.01
CA TYR A 153 -4.14 -1.06 -16.72
C TYR A 153 -4.49 0.15 -15.84
N GLU A 154 -5.35 -0.01 -14.83
CA GLU A 154 -5.61 1.01 -13.80
C GLU A 154 -4.52 0.91 -12.72
N ALA A 155 -3.40 1.58 -12.95
CA ALA A 155 -2.27 1.60 -12.03
C ALA A 155 -2.48 2.60 -10.88
N ILE A 156 -3.48 2.34 -10.05
CA ILE A 156 -3.82 3.18 -8.90
C ILE A 156 -2.86 2.88 -7.75
N ILE A 157 -2.23 3.93 -7.21
CA ILE A 157 -1.33 3.88 -6.07
C ILE A 157 -2.01 4.57 -4.89
N THR A 158 -2.09 3.89 -3.75
CA THR A 158 -2.55 4.48 -2.49
C THR A 158 -1.36 4.77 -1.58
N ILE A 159 -1.32 5.94 -0.96
CA ILE A 159 -0.25 6.30 -0.01
C ILE A 159 -0.79 6.14 1.41
N LEU A 160 -0.23 5.20 2.16
CA LEU A 160 -0.68 4.82 3.49
C LEU A 160 0.31 5.27 4.57
N LYS A 161 -0.22 5.52 5.77
CA LYS A 161 0.59 5.72 6.96
C LYS A 161 1.22 4.37 7.34
N PRO A 162 2.52 4.31 7.67
CA PRO A 162 3.12 3.09 8.21
C PRO A 162 2.42 2.70 9.52
N THR A 163 2.08 1.42 9.63
CA THR A 163 1.59 0.81 10.88
C THR A 163 2.15 -0.61 10.99
N ALA A 164 2.16 -1.18 12.19
CA ALA A 164 2.63 -2.55 12.41
C ALA A 164 1.98 -3.55 11.46
N ARG A 165 0.66 -3.40 11.23
CA ARG A 165 -0.10 -4.24 10.29
C ARG A 165 0.41 -4.10 8.86
N ILE A 166 0.54 -2.88 8.34
CA ILE A 166 0.93 -2.63 6.95
C ILE A 166 2.40 -3.04 6.73
N MET A 167 3.27 -2.73 7.69
CA MET A 167 4.69 -3.09 7.66
C MET A 167 4.88 -4.61 7.67
N ALA A 168 4.15 -5.34 8.53
CA ALA A 168 4.21 -6.79 8.57
C ALA A 168 3.67 -7.45 7.30
N MET A 169 2.55 -6.96 6.75
CA MET A 169 2.04 -7.41 5.44
C MET A 169 3.06 -7.18 4.32
N MET A 170 3.71 -6.02 4.30
CA MET A 170 4.75 -5.68 3.33
C MET A 170 5.95 -6.62 3.42
N TYR A 171 6.55 -6.78 4.60
CA TYR A 171 7.73 -7.62 4.75
C TYR A 171 7.41 -9.09 4.46
N HIS A 172 6.27 -9.59 4.92
CA HIS A 172 5.88 -10.98 4.65
C HIS A 172 5.67 -11.26 3.15
N SER A 173 5.10 -10.30 2.40
CA SER A 173 4.87 -10.47 0.95
C SER A 173 6.12 -10.23 0.10
N ARG A 174 6.99 -9.30 0.52
CA ARG A 174 8.11 -8.80 -0.31
C ARG A 174 9.46 -9.39 0.06
N GLU A 175 9.74 -9.54 1.35
CA GLU A 175 11.03 -10.00 1.88
C GLU A 175 10.84 -10.91 3.11
N PRO A 176 10.06 -12.02 3.02
CA PRO A 176 9.71 -12.83 4.18
C PRO A 176 10.93 -13.41 4.89
N GLY A 177 12.00 -13.73 4.14
CA GLY A 177 13.26 -14.23 4.72
C GLY A 177 13.93 -13.24 5.68
N LYS A 178 13.74 -11.92 5.51
CA LYS A 178 14.29 -10.90 6.43
C LYS A 178 13.58 -10.84 7.77
N ILE A 179 12.39 -11.44 7.87
CA ILE A 179 11.57 -11.46 9.09
C ILE A 179 11.30 -12.87 9.56
N CYS A 180 12.18 -13.83 9.25
CA CYS A 180 12.04 -15.23 9.64
C CYS A 180 10.68 -15.84 9.24
N PHE A 181 10.13 -15.39 8.10
CA PHE A 181 8.79 -15.76 7.60
C PHE A 181 7.64 -15.44 8.57
N LEU A 182 7.85 -14.55 9.53
CA LEU A 182 6.83 -14.09 10.46
C LEU A 182 5.64 -13.51 9.69
N ARG A 183 4.44 -14.04 9.95
CA ARG A 183 3.21 -13.48 9.40
C ARG A 183 2.65 -12.38 10.31
N TYR A 184 1.87 -11.49 9.71
CA TYR A 184 1.26 -10.35 10.42
C TYR A 184 0.27 -10.79 11.52
N ASP A 185 -0.44 -11.90 11.34
CA ASP A 185 -1.33 -12.46 12.36
C ASP A 185 -0.56 -13.06 13.53
N THR A 186 0.54 -13.76 13.28
CA THR A 186 1.44 -14.23 14.34
C THR A 186 2.03 -13.06 15.13
N LEU A 187 2.47 -11.99 14.45
CA LEU A 187 2.94 -10.78 15.12
C LEU A 187 1.83 -10.15 16.00
N ALA A 188 0.59 -10.09 15.52
CA ALA A 188 -0.53 -9.59 16.32
C ALA A 188 -0.79 -10.44 17.57
N GLN A 189 -0.67 -11.77 17.47
CA GLN A 189 -0.75 -12.68 18.61
C GLN A 189 0.39 -12.44 19.61
N MET A 190 1.63 -12.32 19.14
CA MET A 190 2.79 -12.03 20.00
C MET A 190 2.60 -10.75 20.83
N LEU A 191 2.15 -9.66 20.19
CA LEU A 191 1.91 -8.39 20.87
C LEU A 191 0.77 -8.46 21.90
N SER A 192 -0.23 -9.30 21.63
CA SER A 192 -1.40 -9.46 22.51
C SER A 192 -1.08 -10.39 23.69
N LEU A 193 -0.45 -11.54 23.44
CA LEU A 193 0.01 -12.48 24.46
C LEU A 193 1.09 -11.87 25.38
N GLY A 194 1.96 -11.03 24.82
CA GLY A 194 2.94 -10.26 25.59
C GLY A 194 2.35 -9.08 26.37
N ASN A 195 1.03 -8.84 26.27
CA ASN A 195 0.33 -7.71 26.88
C ASN A 195 1.04 -6.36 26.65
N ILE A 196 1.46 -6.10 25.40
CA ILE A 196 2.21 -4.88 25.08
C ILE A 196 1.26 -3.67 25.07
N HIS A 197 1.49 -2.74 25.98
CA HIS A 197 0.75 -1.49 26.11
C HIS A 197 1.63 -0.37 26.70
N ALA A 198 1.18 0.88 26.59
CA ALA A 198 1.83 2.04 27.17
C ALA A 198 2.21 1.83 28.65
N GLY A 199 3.45 2.19 29.00
CA GLY A 199 4.02 2.08 30.34
C GLY A 199 4.79 0.77 30.61
N CYS A 200 4.72 -0.23 29.74
CA CYS A 200 5.49 -1.47 29.91
C CYS A 200 7.01 -1.24 29.79
N LYS A 201 7.78 -2.06 30.51
CA LYS A 201 9.22 -2.24 30.30
C LYS A 201 9.44 -3.58 29.60
N VAL A 202 9.88 -3.56 28.35
CA VAL A 202 9.88 -4.72 27.47
C VAL A 202 11.31 -5.04 27.04
N ILE A 203 11.67 -6.32 27.00
CA ILE A 203 12.91 -6.78 26.36
C ILE A 203 12.51 -7.37 25.00
N VAL A 204 13.16 -6.90 23.93
CA VAL A 204 12.95 -7.42 22.57
C VAL A 204 14.27 -7.99 22.08
N ALA A 205 14.29 -9.30 21.82
CA ALA A 205 15.39 -9.98 21.13
C ALA A 205 14.86 -10.45 19.77
N GLU A 206 15.34 -9.85 18.68
CA GLU A 206 14.89 -10.19 17.34
C GLU A 206 16.01 -10.16 16.30
N THR A 207 15.77 -10.85 15.18
CA THR A 207 16.54 -10.72 13.93
C THR A 207 15.64 -10.41 12.74
N CYS A 208 14.44 -9.87 12.99
CA CYS A 208 13.43 -9.58 11.96
C CYS A 208 13.53 -8.15 11.40
N ALA A 209 14.76 -7.69 11.15
CA ALA A 209 15.08 -6.38 10.60
C ALA A 209 14.53 -5.16 11.38
N GLY A 210 14.16 -5.32 12.65
CA GLY A 210 13.54 -4.26 13.46
C GLY A 210 12.01 -4.23 13.42
N LEU A 211 11.36 -5.22 12.77
CA LEU A 211 9.91 -5.21 12.59
C LEU A 211 9.18 -5.45 13.92
N VAL A 212 9.65 -6.39 14.73
CA VAL A 212 9.03 -6.70 16.03
C VAL A 212 9.24 -5.52 16.97
N LEU A 213 10.45 -4.96 17.01
CA LEU A 213 10.77 -3.73 17.75
C LEU A 213 9.83 -2.59 17.37
N GLY A 214 9.68 -2.32 16.06
CA GLY A 214 8.80 -1.25 15.60
C GLY A 214 7.34 -1.46 16.01
N ALA A 215 6.85 -2.70 15.95
CA ALA A 215 5.50 -3.03 16.38
C ALA A 215 5.29 -2.89 17.90
N VAL A 216 6.31 -3.23 18.70
CA VAL A 216 6.30 -2.98 20.16
C VAL A 216 6.30 -1.47 20.44
N MET A 217 7.19 -0.71 19.80
CA MET A 217 7.25 0.75 19.95
C MET A 217 5.93 1.44 19.56
N GLU A 218 5.27 0.98 18.50
CA GLU A 218 3.93 1.47 18.10
C GLU A 218 2.90 1.28 19.22
N ARG A 219 2.90 0.13 19.89
CA ARG A 219 1.96 -0.22 20.96
C ARG A 219 2.27 0.49 22.28
N LEU A 220 3.54 0.77 22.56
CA LEU A 220 3.95 1.57 23.72
C LEU A 220 3.58 3.05 23.55
N GLY A 221 3.56 3.54 22.31
CA GLY A 221 3.18 4.93 22.00
C GLY A 221 4.10 5.98 22.62
N GLY A 222 5.36 5.64 22.88
CA GLY A 222 6.34 6.52 23.53
C GLY A 222 6.31 6.49 25.08
N PHE A 223 5.46 5.66 25.68
CA PHE A 223 5.37 5.51 27.14
C PHE A 223 5.91 4.15 27.58
N GLY A 224 6.87 4.15 28.52
CA GLY A 224 7.55 2.93 28.98
C GLY A 224 8.99 2.88 28.49
N SER A 225 9.58 1.69 28.40
CA SER A 225 10.94 1.51 27.87
C SER A 225 11.11 0.17 27.17
N VAL A 226 11.98 0.11 26.17
CA VAL A 226 12.35 -1.12 25.47
C VAL A 226 13.85 -1.34 25.62
N VAL A 227 14.28 -2.57 25.88
CA VAL A 227 15.67 -2.99 25.72
C VAL A 227 15.76 -3.86 24.48
N HIS A 228 16.42 -3.37 23.43
CA HIS A 228 16.61 -4.12 22.20
C HIS A 228 17.92 -4.92 22.25
N MET A 229 17.81 -6.23 22.47
CA MET A 229 18.94 -7.16 22.41
C MET A 229 19.23 -7.52 20.95
N TYR A 230 20.47 -7.32 20.51
CA TYR A 230 20.90 -7.61 19.14
C TYR A 230 22.22 -8.38 19.11
N PRO A 231 22.41 -9.28 18.12
CA PRO A 231 23.70 -9.89 17.88
C PRO A 231 24.63 -8.96 17.10
N GLY A 232 25.95 -9.15 17.26
CA GLY A 232 26.96 -8.37 16.55
C GLY A 232 27.11 -6.95 17.08
N ASN A 233 27.60 -6.05 16.23
CA ASN A 233 28.04 -4.72 16.67
C ASN A 233 26.94 -3.64 16.58
N MET A 234 25.91 -3.84 15.74
CA MET A 234 24.87 -2.83 15.49
C MET A 234 23.47 -3.45 15.42
N PRO A 235 22.44 -2.81 16.02
CA PRO A 235 21.07 -3.29 15.92
C PRO A 235 20.50 -3.10 14.51
N ALA A 236 19.85 -4.13 13.96
CA ALA A 236 19.10 -4.00 12.72
C ALA A 236 17.77 -3.27 12.97
N ARG A 237 17.61 -2.06 12.41
CA ARG A 237 16.43 -1.20 12.60
C ARG A 237 15.77 -0.72 11.30
N THR A 238 16.14 -1.29 10.15
CA THR A 238 15.63 -0.85 8.84
C THR A 238 14.10 -0.86 8.76
N ALA A 239 13.43 -1.84 9.35
CA ALA A 239 11.97 -1.87 9.42
C ALA A 239 11.43 -0.82 10.40
N THR A 240 12.05 -0.69 11.57
CA THR A 240 11.71 0.29 12.62
C THR A 240 11.75 1.72 12.08
N ASP A 241 12.80 2.08 11.36
CA ASP A 241 12.98 3.43 10.80
C ASP A 241 11.82 3.78 9.84
N ASN A 242 11.29 2.79 9.11
CA ASN A 242 10.15 2.98 8.21
C ASN A 242 8.81 3.21 8.92
N PHE A 243 8.71 3.03 10.24
CA PHE A 243 7.53 3.47 11.00
C PHE A 243 7.47 5.00 11.13
N GLY A 244 8.61 5.69 11.03
CA GLY A 244 8.69 7.15 11.17
C GLY A 244 8.27 7.63 12.56
N PHE A 245 8.73 6.95 13.61
CA PHE A 245 8.44 7.37 14.98
C PHE A 245 9.09 8.72 15.30
N PRO A 246 8.45 9.55 16.16
CA PRO A 246 9.08 10.76 16.68
C PRO A 246 10.39 10.43 17.42
N LYS A 247 11.35 11.36 17.40
CA LYS A 247 12.64 11.19 18.09
C LYS A 247 12.48 10.79 19.57
N LEU A 248 11.48 11.35 20.26
CA LEU A 248 11.16 11.06 21.66
C LEU A 248 10.96 9.55 21.94
N PHE A 249 10.49 8.76 20.97
CA PHE A 249 10.30 7.32 21.16
C PHE A 249 11.63 6.57 21.34
N TYR A 250 12.72 7.16 20.87
CA TYR A 250 14.07 6.57 20.95
C TYR A 250 14.81 6.94 22.23
N ASP A 251 14.30 7.91 23.02
CA ASP A 251 14.93 8.30 24.29
C ASP A 251 14.78 7.21 25.38
N HIS A 252 13.89 6.22 25.14
CA HIS A 252 13.59 5.12 26.04
C HIS A 252 13.82 3.73 25.41
N LEU A 253 14.63 3.66 24.34
CA LEU A 253 15.03 2.45 23.61
C LEU A 253 16.48 2.02 23.90
#